data_AF-A0A9P0CAI8-F1
#
_entry.id   AF-A0A9P0CAI8-F1
#
_cell.length_a   1.000
_cell.length_b   1.000
_cell.length_c   1.000
_cell.angle_alpha   90.00
_cell.angle_beta   90.00
_cell.angle_gamma   90.00
#
_symmetry.space_group_name_H-M   'P 1'
#
loop_
_entity.id
_entity.type
_entity.pdbx_description
1 polymer ?
#
loop_
_entity_poly.entity_id
_entity_poly.type
_entity_poly.pdbx_seq_one_letter_code
_entity_poly.pdbx_strand_id
1 'polypeptide(L)'
;MGPKKKSGKGSKGSKGGGGVIDGVPMAEMSREQLEQFTLKIRQELEREREERNFFQLERDKLRTFWEITRQQLEEFRAMLRNKDRAIEVAEEEHQKEVKEFKQKIKHLMYEHTTRLTELQAENMVMLRSEQDQHNEEEIELLEDKRALKRTLREMKETQDEAIRALELEHSSKLRSLREKYESESVNMEAAYKKRLEELRECLTAAHDTSSSELEEQKNLQIHQLIANHEKALEEIKLYYNDITLNNLGIISTLKDQMVEMKKKEERMEKQMVELKQANKSLVEPLREADKELKELRKKVNNYQQERQMLNITKKQLAAARNEVNDLKAHYLSLEVQFEKVKKERDEYHDNFVAVILELQQKSDLRNNILQKKMEAMTAAIEKREAQLAESAGTAKIDPSFSKVEEILNAKNSQIKKLQNKLAAVMKTHQDRMNHFKSILSEHGLKVKMEDFAEDLI
;
A
#
# COMPACT_ATOMS: atom_id res chain seq x y z
N MET A 1 -72.53 -76.66 89.59
CA MET A 1 -73.06 -77.38 90.76
C MET A 1 -73.17 -78.85 90.44
N GLY A 2 -72.85 -79.72 91.41
CA GLY A 2 -72.91 -81.18 91.31
C GLY A 2 -74.31 -81.73 90.99
N PRO A 3 -74.41 -83.06 90.78
CA PRO A 3 -75.66 -83.67 90.37
C PRO A 3 -76.66 -83.75 91.53
N LYS A 4 -77.91 -83.41 91.18
CA LYS A 4 -79.09 -83.43 92.04
C LYS A 4 -79.48 -84.85 92.45
N LYS A 5 -79.81 -85.01 93.74
CA LYS A 5 -80.88 -85.91 94.20
C LYS A 5 -82.20 -85.53 93.50
N LYS A 6 -82.94 -86.51 92.98
CA LYS A 6 -84.36 -86.63 93.32
C LYS A 6 -84.91 -88.04 93.10
N SER A 7 -85.67 -88.41 94.12
CA SER A 7 -86.48 -89.59 94.36
C SER A 7 -87.50 -89.87 93.26
N GLY A 8 -87.62 -91.16 92.95
CA GLY A 8 -88.66 -91.74 92.11
C GLY A 8 -89.98 -91.94 92.85
N LYS A 9 -91.04 -91.67 92.08
CA LYS A 9 -92.42 -92.15 92.14
C LYS A 9 -92.65 -93.49 92.84
N GLY A 10 -93.75 -93.54 93.60
CA GLY A 10 -94.32 -94.76 94.16
C GLY A 10 -95.20 -95.57 93.20
N SER A 11 -95.79 -96.64 93.73
CA SER A 11 -96.89 -97.38 93.14
C SER A 11 -97.87 -97.87 94.22
N LYS A 12 -99.15 -97.88 93.81
CA LYS A 12 -100.38 -98.23 94.53
C LYS A 12 -100.41 -99.62 95.18
N GLY A 13 -101.16 -99.71 96.28
CA GLY A 13 -101.88 -100.89 96.76
C GLY A 13 -103.28 -100.48 97.20
N SER A 14 -104.27 -101.31 96.91
CA SER A 14 -105.71 -101.02 96.80
C SER A 14 -106.53 -101.57 97.99
N LYS A 15 -107.61 -100.86 98.35
CA LYS A 15 -108.93 -101.33 98.86
C LYS A 15 -109.72 -100.05 99.23
N GLY A 16 -110.97 -99.79 98.88
CA GLY A 16 -112.06 -100.54 98.28
C GLY A 16 -113.37 -99.98 98.86
N GLY A 17 -114.34 -99.61 98.02
CA GLY A 17 -115.74 -99.43 98.42
C GLY A 17 -116.30 -98.00 98.38
N GLY A 18 -117.31 -97.79 97.52
CA GLY A 18 -118.30 -96.72 97.64
C GLY A 18 -118.22 -95.62 96.58
N GLY A 19 -118.66 -95.89 95.36
CA GLY A 19 -118.80 -94.89 94.30
C GLY A 19 -120.11 -94.11 94.42
N VAL A 20 -120.00 -92.78 94.44
CA VAL A 20 -121.10 -91.82 94.26
C VAL A 20 -120.77 -91.05 92.99
N ILE A 21 -121.71 -91.00 92.04
CA ILE A 21 -121.55 -90.26 90.79
C ILE A 21 -122.80 -89.39 90.63
N ASP A 22 -122.61 -88.07 90.61
CA ASP A 22 -123.64 -87.03 90.48
C ASP A 22 -124.82 -87.12 91.47
N GLY A 23 -124.51 -87.42 92.74
CA GLY A 23 -125.44 -87.25 93.86
C GLY A 23 -126.55 -88.29 93.99
N VAL A 24 -126.58 -89.35 93.16
CA VAL A 24 -127.56 -90.44 93.24
C VAL A 24 -126.87 -91.82 93.31
N PRO A 25 -127.34 -92.76 94.15
CA PRO A 25 -126.81 -94.12 94.19
C PRO A 25 -127.05 -94.85 92.86
N MET A 26 -125.99 -95.50 92.33
CA MET A 26 -126.02 -96.31 91.10
C MET A 26 -127.05 -97.46 91.10
N ALA A 27 -127.68 -97.75 92.26
CA ALA A 27 -128.71 -98.77 92.41
C ALA A 27 -130.13 -98.29 92.00
N GLU A 28 -130.32 -96.99 91.76
CA GLU A 28 -131.64 -96.39 91.47
C GLU A 28 -131.70 -95.65 90.11
N MET A 29 -130.64 -95.72 89.31
CA MET A 29 -130.54 -95.07 88.00
C MET A 29 -130.98 -96.00 86.86
N SER A 30 -131.85 -95.51 85.96
CA SER A 30 -132.31 -96.28 84.80
C SER A 30 -131.18 -96.52 83.78
N ARG A 31 -131.22 -97.63 83.03
CA ARG A 31 -130.19 -98.03 82.04
C ARG A 31 -129.84 -96.90 81.04
N GLU A 32 -130.82 -96.10 80.65
CA GLU A 32 -130.64 -95.00 79.70
C GLU A 32 -129.80 -93.84 80.27
N GLN A 33 -129.88 -93.58 81.58
CA GLN A 33 -129.09 -92.51 82.23
C GLN A 33 -127.61 -92.89 82.36
N LEU A 34 -127.29 -94.16 82.53
CA LEU A 34 -125.91 -94.66 82.53
C LEU A 34 -125.27 -94.64 81.13
N GLU A 35 -126.05 -94.88 80.07
CA GLU A 35 -125.58 -94.78 78.69
C GLU A 35 -125.27 -93.33 78.27
N GLN A 36 -126.06 -92.36 78.70
CA GLN A 36 -125.76 -90.93 78.45
C GLN A 36 -124.50 -90.46 79.19
N PHE A 37 -124.26 -90.93 80.41
CA PHE A 37 -123.08 -90.54 81.18
C PHE A 37 -121.79 -91.14 80.59
N THR A 38 -121.85 -92.39 80.13
CA THR A 38 -120.73 -93.03 79.43
C THR A 38 -120.41 -92.33 78.10
N LEU A 39 -121.41 -91.83 77.37
CA LEU A 39 -121.22 -90.99 76.19
C LEU A 39 -120.53 -89.66 76.50
N LYS A 40 -120.93 -88.95 77.57
CA LYS A 40 -120.29 -87.69 77.97
C LYS A 40 -118.82 -87.87 78.33
N ILE A 41 -118.48 -88.87 79.14
CA ILE A 41 -117.07 -89.18 79.47
C ILE A 41 -116.28 -89.54 78.21
N ARG A 42 -116.90 -90.23 77.24
CA ARG A 42 -116.25 -90.55 75.97
C ARG A 42 -115.94 -89.29 75.14
N GLN A 43 -116.89 -88.35 75.07
CA GLN A 43 -116.71 -87.08 74.38
C GLN A 43 -115.65 -86.21 75.05
N GLU A 44 -115.65 -86.14 76.39
CA GLU A 44 -114.60 -85.44 77.14
C GLU A 44 -113.23 -86.08 76.92
N LEU A 45 -113.15 -87.42 76.90
CA LEU A 45 -111.92 -88.13 76.58
C LEU A 45 -111.44 -87.87 75.14
N GLU A 46 -112.35 -87.79 74.16
CA GLU A 46 -112.03 -87.45 72.77
C GLU A 46 -111.54 -86.01 72.65
N ARG A 47 -112.20 -85.05 73.32
CA ARG A 47 -111.77 -83.66 73.36
C ARG A 47 -110.40 -83.50 74.02
N GLU A 48 -110.16 -84.16 75.16
CA GLU A 48 -108.84 -84.14 75.80
C GLU A 48 -107.76 -84.79 74.91
N ARG A 49 -108.11 -85.79 74.09
CA ARG A 49 -107.20 -86.38 73.10
C ARG A 49 -106.89 -85.41 71.97
N GLU A 50 -107.90 -84.72 71.44
CA GLU A 50 -107.74 -83.69 70.41
C GLU A 50 -106.89 -82.51 70.91
N GLU A 51 -107.16 -82.01 72.11
CA GLU A 51 -106.39 -80.95 72.75
C GLU A 51 -104.94 -81.39 72.98
N ARG A 52 -104.72 -82.62 73.47
CA ARG A 52 -103.36 -83.17 73.62
C ARG A 52 -102.64 -83.28 72.27
N ASN A 53 -103.32 -83.72 71.22
CA ASN A 53 -102.76 -83.82 69.88
C ASN A 53 -102.41 -82.42 69.32
N PHE A 54 -103.32 -81.45 69.48
CA PHE A 54 -103.08 -80.06 69.11
C PHE A 54 -101.85 -79.47 69.82
N PHE A 55 -101.75 -79.61 71.14
CA PHE A 55 -100.59 -79.14 71.90
C PHE A 55 -99.30 -79.93 71.60
N GLN A 56 -99.39 -81.18 71.15
CA GLN A 56 -98.23 -81.91 70.65
C GLN A 56 -97.76 -81.34 69.31
N LEU A 57 -98.67 -81.13 68.35
CA LEU A 57 -98.36 -80.52 67.06
C LEU A 57 -97.81 -79.09 67.21
N GLU A 58 -98.38 -78.27 68.10
CA GLU A 58 -97.85 -76.92 68.36
C GLU A 58 -96.47 -76.96 68.99
N ARG A 59 -96.24 -77.87 69.94
CA ARG A 59 -94.91 -78.05 70.55
C ARG A 59 -93.89 -78.50 69.51
N ASP A 60 -94.24 -79.43 68.64
CA ASP A 60 -93.35 -79.91 67.59
C ASP A 60 -93.08 -78.81 66.54
N LYS A 61 -94.11 -78.03 66.15
CA LYS A 61 -93.95 -76.83 65.30
C LYS A 61 -93.01 -75.81 65.95
N LEU A 62 -93.25 -75.45 67.21
CA LEU A 62 -92.39 -74.52 67.96
C LEU A 62 -90.96 -75.06 68.08
N ARG A 63 -90.80 -76.36 68.28
CA ARG A 63 -89.49 -77.01 68.31
C ARG A 63 -88.80 -76.93 66.95
N THR A 64 -89.48 -77.22 65.84
CA THR A 64 -88.90 -77.06 64.49
C THR A 64 -88.53 -75.62 64.19
N PHE A 65 -89.38 -74.64 64.52
CA PHE A 65 -89.04 -73.22 64.37
C PHE A 65 -87.85 -72.82 65.23
N TRP A 66 -87.79 -73.30 66.48
CA TRP A 66 -86.64 -73.06 67.34
C TRP A 66 -85.35 -73.70 66.78
N GLU A 67 -85.42 -74.93 66.27
CA GLU A 67 -84.27 -75.61 65.66
C GLU A 67 -83.80 -74.88 64.38
N ILE A 68 -84.73 -74.47 63.51
CA ILE A 68 -84.42 -73.70 62.29
C ILE A 68 -83.83 -72.33 62.63
N THR A 69 -84.47 -71.56 63.51
CA THR A 69 -83.99 -70.21 63.89
C THR A 69 -82.65 -70.29 64.61
N ARG A 70 -82.42 -71.34 65.41
CA ARG A 70 -81.12 -71.62 66.02
C ARG A 70 -80.07 -71.96 64.96
N GLN A 71 -80.36 -72.82 63.99
CA GLN A 71 -79.45 -73.14 62.90
C GLN A 71 -79.11 -71.90 62.07
N GLN A 72 -80.11 -71.10 61.68
CA GLN A 72 -79.90 -69.84 60.97
C GLN A 72 -79.05 -68.86 61.77
N LEU A 73 -79.26 -68.75 63.09
CA LEU A 73 -78.42 -67.93 63.95
C LEU A 73 -76.97 -68.43 63.96
N GLU A 74 -76.76 -69.75 64.05
CA GLU A 74 -75.43 -70.37 64.01
C GLU A 74 -74.76 -70.14 62.63
N GLU A 75 -75.50 -70.23 61.53
CA GLU A 75 -75.04 -69.94 60.16
C GLU A 75 -74.69 -68.46 59.96
N PHE A 76 -75.54 -67.52 60.39
CA PHE A 76 -75.25 -66.09 60.32
C PHE A 76 -74.04 -65.71 61.18
N ARG A 77 -73.89 -66.32 62.36
CA ARG A 77 -72.69 -66.15 63.18
C ARG A 77 -71.44 -66.69 62.49
N ALA A 78 -71.53 -67.83 61.81
CA ALA A 78 -70.43 -68.37 61.03
C ALA A 78 -70.09 -67.47 59.82
N MET A 79 -71.10 -66.96 59.10
CA MET A 79 -70.91 -66.02 58.01
C MET A 79 -70.26 -64.71 58.46
N LEU A 80 -70.69 -64.14 59.59
CA LEU A 80 -70.07 -62.94 60.17
C LEU A 80 -68.59 -63.19 60.45
N ARG A 81 -68.24 -64.29 61.14
CA ARG A 81 -66.83 -64.64 61.39
C ARG A 81 -66.03 -64.81 60.10
N ASN A 82 -66.62 -65.41 59.06
CA ASN A 82 -65.95 -65.56 57.78
C ASN A 82 -65.76 -64.21 57.07
N LYS A 83 -66.71 -63.28 57.19
CA LYS A 83 -66.58 -61.92 56.65
C LYS A 83 -65.57 -61.10 57.42
N ASP A 84 -65.56 -61.16 58.75
CA ASP A 84 -64.54 -60.51 59.59
C ASP A 84 -63.15 -61.02 59.20
N ARG A 85 -62.98 -62.34 59.06
CA ARG A 85 -61.73 -62.93 58.60
C ARG A 85 -61.34 -62.51 57.17
N ALA A 86 -62.31 -62.36 56.28
CA ALA A 86 -62.04 -61.88 54.92
C ALA A 86 -61.60 -60.41 54.91
N ILE A 87 -62.16 -59.58 55.78
CA ILE A 87 -61.73 -58.18 55.97
C ILE A 87 -60.30 -58.16 56.52
N GLU A 88 -60.00 -58.94 57.56
CA GLU A 88 -58.64 -59.06 58.11
C GLU A 88 -57.61 -59.47 57.05
N VAL A 89 -57.93 -60.49 56.24
CA VAL A 89 -57.03 -60.94 55.16
C VAL A 89 -56.83 -59.85 54.11
N ALA A 90 -57.89 -59.16 53.68
CA ALA A 90 -57.79 -58.07 52.71
C ALA A 90 -56.98 -56.88 53.26
N GLU A 91 -57.13 -56.55 54.55
CA GLU A 91 -56.32 -55.53 55.23
C GLU A 91 -54.84 -55.93 55.30
N GLU A 92 -54.54 -57.20 55.62
CA GLU A 92 -53.18 -57.72 55.61
C GLU A 92 -52.54 -57.67 54.22
N GLU A 93 -53.29 -58.05 53.18
CA GLU A 93 -52.85 -57.96 51.78
C GLU A 93 -52.57 -56.51 51.38
N HIS A 94 -53.50 -55.60 51.64
CA HIS A 94 -53.31 -54.19 51.36
C HIS A 94 -52.11 -53.60 52.11
N GLN A 95 -51.90 -53.97 53.38
CA GLN A 95 -50.73 -53.54 54.13
C GLN A 95 -49.41 -54.07 53.54
N LYS A 96 -49.40 -55.30 52.99
CA LYS A 96 -48.24 -55.85 52.27
C LYS A 96 -47.99 -55.06 50.99
N GLU A 97 -49.02 -54.82 50.18
CA GLU A 97 -48.91 -54.01 48.96
C GLU A 97 -48.38 -52.60 49.24
N VAL A 98 -48.90 -51.91 50.25
CA VAL A 98 -48.43 -50.58 50.65
C VAL A 98 -46.95 -50.62 51.04
N LYS A 99 -46.51 -51.67 51.76
CA LYS A 99 -45.08 -51.85 52.10
C LYS A 99 -44.24 -52.09 50.84
N GLU A 100 -44.69 -52.91 49.91
CA GLU A 100 -44.01 -53.15 48.64
C GLU A 100 -43.90 -51.87 47.80
N PHE A 101 -45.00 -51.13 47.64
CA PHE A 101 -44.99 -49.85 46.91
C PHE A 101 -44.06 -48.84 47.58
N LYS A 102 -44.07 -48.76 48.91
CA LYS A 102 -43.14 -47.89 49.65
C LYS A 102 -41.68 -48.28 49.42
N GLN A 103 -41.37 -49.57 49.37
CA GLN A 103 -40.03 -50.06 49.04
C GLN A 103 -39.64 -49.75 47.58
N LYS A 104 -40.55 -49.98 46.62
CA LYS A 104 -40.34 -49.63 45.20
C LYS A 104 -40.05 -48.14 45.02
N ILE A 105 -40.83 -47.26 45.67
CA ILE A 105 -40.60 -45.82 45.63
C ILE A 105 -39.23 -45.46 46.22
N LYS A 106 -38.86 -46.04 47.37
CA LYS A 106 -37.54 -45.81 47.98
C LYS A 106 -36.40 -46.25 47.06
N HIS A 107 -36.53 -47.40 46.42
CA HIS A 107 -35.54 -47.91 45.49
C HIS A 107 -35.42 -47.01 44.26
N LEU A 108 -36.53 -46.63 43.63
CA LEU A 108 -36.55 -45.71 42.50
C LEU A 108 -35.93 -44.34 42.85
N MET A 109 -36.23 -43.80 44.03
CA MET A 109 -35.61 -42.56 44.48
C MET A 109 -34.10 -42.74 44.68
N TYR A 110 -33.66 -43.84 45.30
CA TYR A 110 -32.25 -44.13 45.49
C TYR A 110 -31.53 -44.25 44.13
N GLU A 111 -32.05 -45.05 43.20
CA GLU A 111 -31.51 -45.19 41.85
C GLU A 111 -31.42 -43.85 41.12
N HIS A 112 -32.48 -43.03 41.19
CA HIS A 112 -32.48 -41.72 40.56
C HIS A 112 -31.43 -40.79 41.19
N THR A 113 -31.33 -40.77 42.53
CA THR A 113 -30.28 -39.98 43.20
C THR A 113 -28.89 -40.46 42.85
N THR A 114 -28.66 -41.78 42.83
CA THR A 114 -27.37 -42.37 42.50
C THR A 114 -26.99 -42.05 41.05
N ARG A 115 -27.91 -42.24 40.10
CA ARG A 115 -27.69 -41.92 38.69
C ARG A 115 -27.43 -40.44 38.47
N LEU A 116 -28.13 -39.55 39.18
CA LEU A 116 -27.84 -38.11 39.13
C LEU A 116 -26.44 -37.81 39.66
N THR A 117 -26.03 -38.40 40.77
CA THR A 117 -24.67 -38.19 41.31
C THR A 117 -23.58 -38.77 40.40
N GLU A 118 -23.83 -39.92 39.76
CA GLU A 118 -22.93 -40.52 38.77
C GLU A 118 -22.79 -39.62 37.56
N LEU A 119 -23.90 -39.15 36.96
CA LEU A 119 -23.88 -38.22 35.84
C LEU A 119 -23.18 -36.90 36.19
N GLN A 120 -23.38 -36.38 37.40
CA GLN A 120 -22.67 -35.19 37.87
C GLN A 120 -21.16 -35.44 37.97
N ALA A 121 -20.74 -36.60 38.50
CA ALA A 121 -19.33 -36.97 38.60
C ALA A 121 -18.71 -37.17 37.21
N GLU A 122 -19.39 -37.87 36.30
CA GLU A 122 -18.96 -38.07 34.91
C GLU A 122 -18.79 -36.74 34.18
N ASN A 123 -19.79 -35.85 34.25
CA ASN A 123 -19.71 -34.52 33.63
C ASN A 123 -18.55 -33.69 34.20
N MET A 124 -18.28 -33.77 35.50
CA MET A 124 -17.15 -33.07 36.12
C MET A 124 -15.80 -33.61 35.66
N VAL A 125 -15.68 -34.93 35.47
CA VAL A 125 -14.45 -35.56 34.93
C VAL A 125 -14.27 -35.19 33.46
N MET A 126 -15.34 -35.25 32.66
CA MET A 126 -15.30 -34.85 31.25
C MET A 126 -14.89 -33.39 31.10
N LEU A 127 -15.49 -32.47 31.85
CA LEU A 127 -15.15 -31.05 31.80
C LEU A 127 -13.69 -30.80 32.18
N ARG A 128 -13.16 -31.52 33.18
CA ARG A 128 -11.74 -31.44 33.54
C ARG A 128 -10.84 -31.96 32.42
N SER A 129 -11.18 -33.11 31.84
CA SER A 129 -10.42 -33.67 30.72
C SER A 129 -10.39 -32.74 29.51
N GLU A 130 -11.52 -32.12 29.16
CA GLU A 130 -11.60 -31.13 28.08
C GLU A 130 -10.78 -29.89 28.40
N GLN A 131 -10.84 -29.40 29.66
CA GLN A 131 -10.03 -28.26 30.09
C GLN A 131 -8.53 -28.58 30.04
N ASP A 132 -8.12 -29.76 30.46
CA ASP A 132 -6.72 -30.20 30.44
C ASP A 132 -6.21 -30.33 29.00
N GLN A 133 -7.01 -30.91 28.09
CA GLN A 133 -6.69 -30.96 26.66
C GLN A 133 -6.55 -29.57 26.04
N HIS A 134 -7.47 -28.65 26.32
CA HIS A 134 -7.36 -27.28 25.84
C HIS A 134 -6.13 -26.56 26.39
N ASN A 135 -5.75 -26.80 27.64
CA ASN A 135 -4.53 -26.23 28.22
C ASN A 135 -3.28 -26.79 27.52
N GLU A 136 -3.25 -28.08 27.20
CA GLU A 136 -2.15 -28.72 26.45
C GLU A 136 -2.04 -28.13 25.04
N GLU A 137 -3.15 -28.03 24.31
CA GLU A 137 -3.20 -27.40 22.98
C GLU A 137 -2.73 -25.93 23.03
N GLU A 138 -3.13 -25.17 24.05
CA GLU A 138 -2.68 -23.78 24.22
C GLU A 138 -1.16 -23.71 24.45
N ILE A 139 -0.61 -24.60 25.26
CA ILE A 139 0.84 -24.68 25.51
C ILE A 139 1.59 -25.00 24.20
N GLU A 140 1.14 -26.00 23.44
CA GLU A 140 1.75 -26.37 22.15
C GLU A 140 1.72 -25.19 21.16
N LEU A 141 0.58 -24.52 21.02
CA LEU A 141 0.44 -23.34 20.15
C LEU A 141 1.36 -22.18 20.60
N LEU A 142 1.56 -22.00 21.90
CA LEU A 142 2.50 -20.99 22.41
C LEU A 142 3.96 -21.35 22.13
N GLU A 143 4.32 -22.63 22.20
CA GLU A 143 5.65 -23.13 21.84
C GLU A 143 5.92 -22.98 20.34
N ASP A 144 4.98 -23.39 19.49
CA ASP A 144 5.05 -23.21 18.05
C ASP A 144 5.17 -21.74 17.65
N LYS A 145 4.38 -20.86 18.28
CA LYS A 145 4.49 -19.42 18.08
C LYS A 145 5.87 -18.89 18.47
N ARG A 146 6.49 -19.41 19.54
CA ARG A 146 7.86 -19.02 19.93
C ARG A 146 8.90 -19.58 18.97
N ALA A 147 8.73 -20.81 18.48
CA ALA A 147 9.61 -21.42 17.48
C ALA A 147 9.56 -20.67 16.15
N LEU A 148 8.36 -20.40 15.62
CA LEU A 148 8.15 -19.61 14.41
C LEU A 148 8.74 -18.19 14.52
N LYS A 149 8.66 -17.56 15.70
CA LYS A 149 9.30 -16.26 15.93
C LYS A 149 10.83 -16.34 15.91
N ARG A 150 11.43 -17.46 16.33
CA ARG A 150 12.89 -17.67 16.27
C ARG A 150 13.33 -17.89 14.83
N THR A 151 12.69 -18.80 14.11
CA THR A 151 13.02 -19.06 12.70
C THR A 151 12.84 -17.83 11.82
N LEU A 152 11.81 -17.01 12.08
CA LEU A 152 11.61 -15.75 11.36
C LEU A 152 12.71 -14.70 11.67
N ARG A 153 13.29 -14.70 12.88
CA ARG A 153 14.44 -13.84 13.20
C ARG A 153 15.71 -14.34 12.50
N GLU A 154 15.98 -15.63 12.57
CA GLU A 154 17.14 -16.26 11.91
C GLU A 154 17.09 -16.04 10.38
N MET A 155 15.91 -16.19 9.77
CA MET A 155 15.71 -15.89 8.35
C MET A 155 15.95 -14.42 8.01
N LYS A 156 15.59 -13.49 8.89
CA LYS A 156 15.89 -12.07 8.68
C LYS A 156 17.37 -11.77 8.83
N GLU A 157 18.02 -12.32 9.84
CA GLU A 157 19.45 -12.14 10.07
C GLU A 157 20.28 -12.67 8.90
N THR A 158 19.94 -13.86 8.39
CA THR A 158 20.59 -14.44 7.19
C THR A 158 20.33 -13.62 5.93
N GLN A 159 19.12 -13.07 5.75
CA GLN A 159 18.83 -12.16 4.64
C GLN A 159 19.63 -10.86 4.75
N ASP A 160 19.71 -10.26 5.94
CA ASP A 160 20.49 -9.05 6.18
C ASP A 160 22.00 -9.29 5.95
N GLU A 161 22.51 -10.46 6.33
CA GLU A 161 23.90 -10.87 6.03
C GLU A 161 24.13 -11.03 4.52
N ALA A 162 23.19 -11.63 3.79
CA ALA A 162 23.28 -11.76 2.34
C ALA A 162 23.28 -10.39 1.64
N ILE A 163 22.43 -9.45 2.09
CA ILE A 163 22.41 -8.07 1.58
C ILE A 163 23.75 -7.39 1.84
N ARG A 164 24.27 -7.46 3.07
CA ARG A 164 25.58 -6.89 3.41
C ARG A 164 26.72 -7.47 2.57
N ALA A 165 26.70 -8.77 2.30
CA ALA A 165 27.69 -9.42 1.45
C ALA A 165 27.62 -8.91 0.00
N LEU A 166 26.41 -8.77 -0.56
CA LEU A 166 26.21 -8.20 -1.89
C LEU A 166 26.66 -6.74 -1.96
N GLU A 167 26.30 -5.91 -0.97
CA GLU A 167 26.75 -4.52 -0.89
C GLU A 167 28.28 -4.40 -0.87
N LEU A 168 28.95 -5.27 -0.10
CA LEU A 168 30.41 -5.32 -0.05
C LEU A 168 31.00 -5.72 -1.42
N GLU A 169 30.44 -6.73 -2.09
CA GLU A 169 30.87 -7.17 -3.42
C GLU A 169 30.71 -6.05 -4.46
N HIS A 170 29.55 -5.37 -4.46
CA HIS A 170 29.30 -4.22 -5.33
C HIS A 170 30.27 -3.07 -5.05
N SER A 171 30.54 -2.76 -3.77
CA SER A 171 31.50 -1.70 -3.40
C SER A 171 32.92 -2.02 -3.90
N SER A 172 33.33 -3.29 -3.82
CA SER A 172 34.62 -3.79 -4.32
C SER A 172 34.70 -3.68 -5.84
N LYS A 173 33.66 -4.13 -6.56
CA LYS A 173 33.57 -4.01 -8.02
C LYS A 173 33.64 -2.54 -8.46
N LEU A 174 32.88 -1.66 -7.82
CA LEU A 174 32.90 -0.22 -8.10
C LEU A 174 34.28 0.39 -7.85
N ARG A 175 34.97 0.00 -6.76
CA ARG A 175 36.34 0.44 -6.49
C ARG A 175 37.30 -0.03 -7.58
N SER A 176 37.25 -1.31 -7.96
CA SER A 176 38.11 -1.85 -9.03
C SER A 176 37.87 -1.17 -10.38
N LEU A 177 36.63 -0.80 -10.67
CA LEU A 177 36.27 -0.12 -11.91
C LEU A 177 36.73 1.34 -11.91
N ARG A 178 36.60 2.04 -10.77
CA ARG A 178 37.18 3.39 -10.59
C ARG A 178 38.69 3.38 -10.78
N GLU A 179 39.39 2.44 -10.16
CA GLU A 179 40.85 2.33 -10.27
C GLU A 179 41.30 2.06 -11.72
N LYS A 180 40.56 1.22 -12.46
CA LYS A 180 40.80 1.01 -13.90
C LYS A 180 40.63 2.29 -14.71
N TYR A 181 39.52 3.01 -14.52
CA TYR A 181 39.27 4.25 -15.26
C TYR A 181 40.24 5.37 -14.89
N GLU A 182 40.63 5.47 -13.62
CA GLU A 182 41.67 6.40 -13.17
C GLU A 182 43.01 6.08 -13.86
N SER A 183 43.40 4.81 -13.90
CA SER A 183 44.62 4.38 -14.61
C SER A 183 44.55 4.67 -16.11
N GLU A 184 43.42 4.35 -16.77
CA GLU A 184 43.21 4.64 -18.19
C GLU A 184 43.27 6.15 -18.49
N SER A 185 42.66 6.98 -17.64
CA SER A 185 42.69 8.43 -17.76
C SER A 185 44.11 8.98 -17.65
N VAL A 186 44.87 8.54 -16.63
CA VAL A 186 46.26 8.95 -16.43
C VAL A 186 47.13 8.52 -17.62
N ASN A 187 46.96 7.30 -18.12
CA ASN A 187 47.70 6.78 -19.28
C ASN A 187 47.38 7.57 -20.56
N MET A 188 46.11 7.89 -20.79
CA MET A 188 45.67 8.72 -21.92
C MET A 188 46.25 10.13 -21.84
N GLU A 189 46.19 10.78 -20.67
CA GLU A 189 46.80 12.09 -20.48
C GLU A 189 48.31 12.07 -20.73
N ALA A 190 49.01 11.07 -20.21
CA ALA A 190 50.44 10.91 -20.43
C ALA A 190 50.77 10.73 -21.92
N ALA A 191 49.99 9.92 -22.65
CA ALA A 191 50.17 9.73 -24.09
C ALA A 191 49.96 11.03 -24.88
N TYR A 192 48.94 11.82 -24.55
CA TYR A 192 48.71 13.12 -25.21
C TYR A 192 49.75 14.17 -24.85
N LYS A 193 50.19 14.23 -23.59
CA LYS A 193 51.29 15.11 -23.16
C LYS A 193 52.57 14.81 -23.96
N LYS A 194 52.93 13.52 -24.06
CA LYS A 194 54.09 13.08 -24.85
C LYS A 194 53.95 13.46 -26.33
N ARG A 195 52.78 13.23 -26.94
CA ARG A 195 52.54 13.59 -28.34
C ARG A 195 52.63 15.10 -28.59
N LEU A 196 52.20 15.93 -27.63
CA LEU A 196 52.34 17.38 -27.70
C LEU A 196 53.81 17.82 -27.58
N GLU A 197 54.59 17.17 -26.71
CA GLU A 197 56.03 17.42 -26.58
C GLU A 197 56.77 17.04 -27.88
N GLU A 198 56.53 15.84 -28.41
CA GLU A 198 57.11 15.40 -29.69
C GLU A 198 56.77 16.37 -30.85
N LEU A 199 55.52 16.87 -30.90
CA LEU A 199 55.11 17.85 -31.92
C LEU A 199 55.84 19.19 -31.75
N ARG A 200 56.00 19.66 -30.51
CA ARG A 200 56.75 20.89 -30.20
C ARG A 200 58.20 20.75 -30.64
N GLU A 201 58.85 19.65 -30.30
CA GLU A 201 60.23 19.36 -30.69
C GLU A 201 60.40 19.32 -32.21
N CYS A 202 59.47 18.68 -32.93
CA CYS A 202 59.48 18.65 -34.39
C CYS A 202 59.33 20.05 -35.01
N LEU A 203 58.42 20.88 -34.47
CA LEU A 203 58.20 22.24 -34.96
C LEU A 203 59.41 23.14 -34.68
N THR A 204 60.03 23.03 -33.51
CA THR A 204 61.26 23.77 -33.19
C THR A 204 62.40 23.33 -34.09
N ALA A 205 62.60 22.03 -34.31
CA ALA A 205 63.64 21.54 -35.21
C ALA A 205 63.42 22.01 -36.66
N ALA A 206 62.18 22.01 -37.14
CA ALA A 206 61.84 22.52 -38.47
C ALA A 206 62.10 24.03 -38.59
N HIS A 207 61.74 24.81 -37.57
CA HIS A 207 62.03 26.24 -37.51
C HIS A 207 63.53 26.51 -37.53
N ASP A 208 64.31 25.80 -36.70
CA ASP A 208 65.76 25.97 -36.61
C ASP A 208 66.46 25.60 -37.92
N THR A 209 66.01 24.52 -38.57
CA THR A 209 66.50 24.13 -39.91
C THR A 209 66.19 25.22 -40.95
N SER A 210 64.96 25.71 -40.99
CA SER A 210 64.57 26.79 -41.91
C SER A 210 65.35 28.09 -41.65
N SER A 211 65.62 28.42 -40.38
CA SER A 211 66.45 29.56 -40.02
C SER A 211 67.89 29.39 -40.50
N SER A 212 68.48 28.21 -40.29
CA SER A 212 69.84 27.91 -40.75
C SER A 212 69.96 27.95 -42.27
N GLU A 213 68.98 27.40 -43.01
CA GLU A 213 68.95 27.48 -44.47
C GLU A 213 68.87 28.94 -44.96
N LEU A 214 68.05 29.77 -44.30
CA LEU A 214 67.92 31.18 -44.63
C LEU A 214 69.20 31.96 -44.32
N GLU A 215 69.85 31.66 -43.20
CA GLU A 215 71.17 32.22 -42.87
C GLU A 215 72.21 31.85 -43.92
N GLU A 216 72.27 30.59 -44.36
CA GLU A 216 73.19 30.15 -45.40
C GLU A 216 72.94 30.87 -46.73
N GLN A 217 71.68 31.00 -47.15
CA GLN A 217 71.32 31.77 -48.34
C GLN A 217 71.73 33.24 -48.24
N LYS A 218 71.54 33.86 -47.07
CA LYS A 218 71.93 35.25 -46.82
C LYS A 218 73.45 35.41 -46.82
N ASN A 219 74.17 34.47 -46.22
CA ASN A 219 75.63 34.45 -46.24
C ASN A 219 76.16 34.29 -47.67
N LEU A 220 75.57 33.41 -48.47
CA LEU A 220 75.91 33.27 -49.89
C LEU A 220 75.67 34.58 -50.66
N GLN A 221 74.54 35.25 -50.41
CA GLN A 221 74.24 36.55 -51.02
C GLN A 221 75.26 37.62 -50.61
N ILE A 222 75.68 37.64 -49.34
CA ILE A 222 76.73 38.54 -48.84
C ILE A 222 78.05 38.25 -49.55
N HIS A 223 78.45 36.98 -49.68
CA HIS A 223 79.67 36.60 -50.38
C HIS A 223 79.66 37.01 -51.86
N GLN A 224 78.53 36.80 -52.55
CA GLN A 224 78.37 37.25 -53.94
C GLN A 224 78.46 38.77 -54.05
N LEU A 225 77.85 39.50 -53.11
CA LEU A 225 77.89 40.95 -53.08
C LEU A 225 79.33 41.47 -52.86
N ILE A 226 80.07 40.86 -51.92
CA ILE A 226 81.49 41.17 -51.68
C ILE A 226 82.31 40.92 -52.95
N ALA A 227 82.18 39.76 -53.59
CA ALA A 227 82.91 39.43 -54.80
C ALA A 227 82.60 40.41 -55.95
N ASN A 228 81.34 40.80 -56.11
CA ASN A 228 80.94 41.81 -57.09
C ASN A 228 81.54 43.18 -56.77
N HIS A 229 81.58 43.58 -55.50
CA HIS A 229 82.21 44.82 -55.07
C HIS A 229 83.73 44.79 -55.27
N GLU A 230 84.41 43.69 -54.98
CA GLU A 230 85.84 43.51 -55.25
C GLU A 230 86.14 43.62 -56.75
N LYS A 231 85.32 42.98 -57.59
CA LYS A 231 85.44 43.08 -59.04
C LYS A 231 85.24 44.50 -59.53
N ALA A 232 84.20 45.19 -59.05
CA ALA A 232 83.95 46.59 -59.40
C ALA A 232 85.09 47.51 -58.95
N LEU A 233 85.67 47.27 -57.76
CA LEU A 233 86.85 48.00 -57.28
C LEU A 233 88.06 47.76 -58.19
N GLU A 234 88.28 46.54 -58.64
CA GLU A 234 89.36 46.23 -59.58
C GLU A 234 89.14 46.88 -60.95
N GLU A 235 87.91 46.85 -61.47
CA GLU A 235 87.53 47.58 -62.70
C GLU A 235 87.76 49.09 -62.55
N ILE A 236 87.42 49.68 -61.39
CA ILE A 236 87.70 51.09 -61.09
C ILE A 236 89.21 51.37 -61.05
N LYS A 237 90.01 50.50 -60.40
CA LYS A 237 91.48 50.65 -60.39
C LYS A 237 92.05 50.58 -61.79
N LEU A 238 91.61 49.64 -62.62
CA LEU A 238 92.02 49.51 -64.01
C LEU A 238 91.66 50.78 -64.80
N TYR A 239 90.43 51.28 -64.65
CA TYR A 239 89.99 52.53 -65.26
C TYR A 239 90.86 53.73 -64.86
N TYR A 240 91.19 53.87 -63.58
CA TYR A 240 92.10 54.93 -63.13
C TYR A 240 93.54 54.72 -63.60
N ASN A 241 94.02 53.47 -63.70
CA ASN A 241 95.33 53.15 -64.30
C ASN A 241 95.37 53.48 -65.79
N ASP A 242 94.29 53.22 -66.52
CA ASP A 242 94.19 53.58 -67.94
C ASP A 242 94.14 55.10 -68.10
N ILE A 243 93.43 55.81 -67.22
CA ILE A 243 93.47 57.28 -67.16
C ILE A 243 94.86 57.78 -66.81
N THR A 244 95.58 57.19 -65.85
CA THR A 244 96.94 57.65 -65.52
C THR A 244 97.92 57.37 -66.65
N LEU A 245 97.83 56.22 -67.31
CA LEU A 245 98.62 55.90 -68.50
C LEU A 245 98.29 56.84 -69.67
N ASN A 246 97.00 57.08 -69.93
CA ASN A 246 96.55 58.04 -70.94
C ASN A 246 97.01 59.46 -70.58
N ASN A 247 96.85 59.90 -69.33
CA ASN A 247 97.35 61.18 -68.85
C ASN A 247 98.87 61.28 -68.95
N LEU A 248 99.63 60.21 -68.69
CA LEU A 248 101.08 60.18 -68.91
C LEU A 248 101.41 60.28 -70.40
N GLY A 249 100.65 59.61 -71.26
CA GLY A 249 100.73 59.74 -72.71
C GLY A 249 100.43 61.17 -73.19
N ILE A 250 99.34 61.77 -72.70
CA ILE A 250 98.96 63.16 -72.93
C ILE A 250 100.05 64.08 -72.40
N ILE A 251 100.59 63.86 -71.20
CA ILE A 251 101.69 64.66 -70.64
C ILE A 251 102.95 64.53 -71.50
N SER A 252 103.25 63.36 -72.04
CA SER A 252 104.38 63.17 -72.96
C SER A 252 104.15 63.94 -74.26
N THR A 253 102.98 63.77 -74.88
CA THR A 253 102.63 64.50 -76.11
C THR A 253 102.54 66.02 -75.88
N LEU A 254 102.03 66.46 -74.73
CA LEU A 254 102.01 67.85 -74.32
C LEU A 254 103.41 68.37 -74.05
N LYS A 255 104.34 67.57 -73.49
CA LYS A 255 105.76 67.94 -73.36
C LYS A 255 106.40 68.12 -74.74
N ASP A 256 106.17 67.22 -75.67
CA ASP A 256 106.65 67.33 -77.05
C ASP A 256 106.05 68.56 -77.75
N GLN A 257 104.74 68.78 -77.56
CA GLN A 257 104.05 69.97 -78.01
C GLN A 257 104.51 71.23 -77.28
N MET A 258 104.97 71.17 -76.03
CA MET A 258 105.49 72.31 -75.28
C MET A 258 106.87 72.70 -75.81
N VAL A 259 107.68 71.74 -76.29
CA VAL A 259 108.92 72.01 -77.03
C VAL A 259 108.62 72.67 -78.38
N GLU A 260 107.58 72.22 -79.09
CA GLU A 260 107.05 72.88 -80.30
C GLU A 260 106.44 74.27 -80.01
N MET A 261 105.69 74.40 -78.92
CA MET A 261 104.98 75.61 -78.53
C MET A 261 105.97 76.66 -78.02
N LYS A 262 107.05 76.31 -77.32
CA LYS A 262 108.13 77.26 -77.03
C LYS A 262 108.74 77.87 -78.29
N LYS A 263 108.83 77.10 -79.40
CA LYS A 263 109.22 77.63 -80.71
C LYS A 263 108.16 78.53 -81.37
N LYS A 264 106.88 78.36 -81.00
CA LYS A 264 105.74 79.18 -81.47
C LYS A 264 105.42 80.37 -80.53
N GLU A 265 105.78 80.29 -79.25
CA GLU A 265 105.56 81.30 -78.21
C GLU A 265 106.51 82.48 -78.40
N GLU A 266 107.77 82.23 -78.80
CA GLU A 266 108.66 83.27 -79.36
C GLU A 266 108.01 84.03 -80.55
N ARG A 267 107.04 83.43 -81.25
CA ARG A 267 106.30 84.05 -82.36
C ARG A 267 105.01 84.75 -81.92
N MET A 268 104.29 84.24 -80.92
CA MET A 268 102.98 84.76 -80.48
C MET A 268 103.02 85.69 -79.27
N GLU A 269 104.14 85.81 -78.56
CA GLU A 269 104.35 86.83 -77.52
C GLU A 269 104.20 88.27 -78.08
N LYS A 270 104.27 88.42 -79.42
CA LYS A 270 103.95 89.65 -80.15
C LYS A 270 102.45 89.95 -80.33
N GLN A 271 101.54 89.01 -80.08
CA GLN A 271 100.10 89.17 -80.35
C GLN A 271 99.22 89.14 -79.09
N MET A 272 99.79 88.90 -77.91
CA MET A 272 99.05 88.65 -76.66
C MET A 272 98.72 89.91 -75.84
N VAL A 273 99.12 91.09 -76.30
CA VAL A 273 98.80 92.36 -75.60
C VAL A 273 97.34 92.79 -75.82
N GLU A 274 96.70 92.38 -76.93
CA GLU A 274 95.38 92.92 -77.33
C GLU A 274 94.16 92.21 -76.70
N LEU A 275 94.28 90.94 -76.30
CA LEU A 275 93.12 90.15 -75.86
C LEU A 275 92.83 90.19 -74.34
N LYS A 276 93.65 90.89 -73.55
CA LYS A 276 93.49 90.97 -72.08
C LYS A 276 92.39 91.93 -71.59
N GLN A 277 91.77 92.71 -72.48
CA GLN A 277 90.78 93.73 -72.09
C GLN A 277 89.31 93.30 -72.19
N ALA A 278 88.98 92.16 -72.80
CA ALA A 278 87.57 91.80 -73.08
C ALA A 278 86.85 90.98 -71.99
N ASN A 279 87.56 90.41 -70.99
CA ASN A 279 86.98 89.35 -70.15
C ASN A 279 86.50 89.80 -68.75
N LYS A 280 86.02 91.05 -68.61
CA LYS A 280 85.56 91.62 -67.32
C LYS A 280 84.04 91.82 -67.17
N SER A 281 83.20 91.41 -68.11
CA SER A 281 81.76 91.79 -68.14
C SER A 281 80.71 90.68 -67.87
N LEU A 282 81.10 89.44 -67.52
CA LEU A 282 80.16 88.30 -67.44
C LEU A 282 79.75 87.84 -66.02
N VAL A 283 80.03 88.62 -64.97
CA VAL A 283 79.87 88.18 -63.56
C VAL A 283 78.46 88.42 -62.99
N GLU A 284 77.70 89.39 -63.52
CA GLU A 284 76.37 89.77 -63.00
C GLU A 284 75.20 88.83 -63.39
N PRO A 285 75.10 88.31 -64.64
CA PRO A 285 73.94 87.48 -65.05
C PRO A 285 73.81 86.14 -64.31
N LEU A 286 74.92 85.63 -63.75
CA LEU A 286 74.96 84.33 -63.06
C LEU A 286 74.29 84.38 -61.68
N ARG A 287 74.14 85.57 -61.08
CA ARG A 287 73.68 85.74 -59.69
C ARG A 287 72.16 85.80 -59.56
N GLU A 288 71.44 86.11 -60.64
CA GLU A 288 69.96 86.20 -60.66
C GLU A 288 69.31 84.84 -60.93
N ALA A 289 69.88 84.03 -61.84
CA ALA A 289 69.40 82.67 -62.13
C ALA A 289 69.44 81.72 -60.91
N ASP A 290 70.37 81.96 -59.98
CA ASP A 290 70.60 81.11 -58.80
C ASP A 290 69.57 81.36 -57.67
N LYS A 291 68.85 82.49 -57.73
CA LYS A 291 67.76 82.81 -56.79
C LYS A 291 66.43 82.16 -57.21
N GLU A 292 66.12 82.16 -58.50
CA GLU A 292 64.89 81.51 -59.03
C GLU A 292 64.91 79.99 -58.83
N LEU A 293 66.09 79.36 -58.98
CA LEU A 293 66.27 77.92 -58.80
C LEU A 293 65.97 77.46 -57.35
N LYS A 294 66.22 78.32 -56.35
CA LYS A 294 65.93 78.03 -54.93
C LYS A 294 64.43 78.11 -54.61
N GLU A 295 63.69 79.01 -55.24
CA GLU A 295 62.23 79.14 -55.03
C GLU A 295 61.45 77.98 -55.66
N LEU A 296 61.83 77.52 -56.86
CA LEU A 296 61.21 76.37 -57.50
C LEU A 296 61.43 75.06 -56.72
N ARG A 297 62.61 74.86 -56.13
CA ARG A 297 62.88 73.68 -55.29
C ARG A 297 62.00 73.62 -54.04
N LYS A 298 61.67 74.77 -53.42
CA LYS A 298 60.75 74.83 -52.28
C LYS A 298 59.32 74.42 -52.68
N LYS A 299 58.84 74.88 -53.84
CA LYS A 299 57.50 74.52 -54.34
C LYS A 299 57.36 73.03 -54.64
N VAL A 300 58.40 72.40 -55.20
CA VAL A 300 58.42 70.95 -55.47
C VAL A 300 58.39 70.12 -54.18
N ASN A 301 59.12 70.54 -53.14
CA ASN A 301 59.14 69.83 -51.86
C ASN A 301 57.78 69.86 -51.15
N ASN A 302 57.11 71.02 -51.15
CA ASN A 302 55.77 71.16 -50.57
C ASN A 302 54.74 70.25 -51.28
N TYR A 303 54.79 70.18 -52.62
CA TYR A 303 53.91 69.29 -53.39
C TYR A 303 54.15 67.80 -53.10
N GLN A 304 55.39 67.40 -52.85
CA GLN A 304 55.71 66.02 -52.46
C GLN A 304 55.16 65.66 -51.07
N GLN A 305 55.23 66.59 -50.11
CA GLN A 305 54.66 66.41 -48.77
C GLN A 305 53.13 66.32 -48.81
N GLU A 306 52.46 67.20 -49.55
CA GLU A 306 51.01 67.17 -49.74
C GLU A 306 50.52 65.86 -50.39
N ARG A 307 51.27 65.34 -51.36
CA ARG A 307 50.98 64.05 -52.01
C ARG A 307 51.12 62.86 -51.06
N GLN A 308 52.07 62.89 -50.13
CA GLN A 308 52.20 61.85 -49.09
C GLN A 308 51.04 61.89 -48.10
N MET A 309 50.67 63.09 -47.63
CA MET A 309 49.53 63.29 -46.73
C MET A 309 48.21 62.84 -47.38
N LEU A 310 48.01 63.10 -48.67
CA LEU A 310 46.85 62.64 -49.44
C LEU A 310 46.76 61.11 -49.51
N ASN A 311 47.90 60.40 -49.59
CA ASN A 311 47.91 58.94 -49.61
C ASN A 311 47.56 58.34 -48.24
N ILE A 312 47.99 58.98 -47.15
CA ILE A 312 47.66 58.54 -45.77
C ILE A 312 46.16 58.72 -45.53
N THR A 313 45.60 59.88 -45.87
CA THR A 313 44.15 60.15 -45.70
C THR A 313 43.29 59.24 -46.57
N LYS A 314 43.73 58.90 -47.80
CA LYS A 314 43.04 57.90 -48.64
C LYS A 314 43.02 56.51 -48.03
N LYS A 315 44.11 56.07 -47.39
CA LYS A 315 44.16 54.76 -46.70
C LYS A 315 43.25 54.74 -45.47
N GLN A 316 43.25 55.81 -44.67
CA GLN A 316 42.35 55.96 -43.52
C GLN A 316 40.87 55.98 -43.94
N LEU A 317 40.54 56.66 -45.04
CA LEU A 317 39.20 56.68 -45.60
C LEU A 317 38.75 55.29 -46.11
N ALA A 318 39.65 54.52 -46.70
CA ALA A 318 39.36 53.15 -47.13
C ALA A 318 39.11 52.21 -45.94
N ALA A 319 39.91 52.32 -44.87
CA ALA A 319 39.71 51.56 -43.64
C ALA A 319 38.36 51.89 -42.98
N ALA A 320 38.03 53.17 -42.83
CA ALA A 320 36.75 53.61 -42.27
C ALA A 320 35.54 53.15 -43.12
N ARG A 321 35.68 53.08 -44.46
CA ARG A 321 34.63 52.54 -45.34
C ARG A 321 34.42 51.04 -45.14
N ASN A 322 35.49 50.27 -44.92
CA ASN A 322 35.37 48.85 -44.63
C ASN A 322 34.69 48.62 -43.29
N GLU A 323 35.09 49.34 -42.24
CA GLU A 323 34.44 49.28 -40.92
C GLU A 323 32.93 49.58 -41.01
N VAL A 324 32.54 50.61 -41.77
CA VAL A 324 31.11 50.93 -41.98
C VAL A 324 30.36 49.80 -42.69
N ASN A 325 31.00 49.10 -43.63
CA ASN A 325 30.37 47.97 -44.32
C ASN A 325 30.23 46.75 -43.41
N ASP A 326 31.26 46.45 -42.59
CA ASP A 326 31.22 45.36 -41.62
C ASP A 326 30.14 45.61 -40.55
N LEU A 327 30.07 46.83 -40.02
CA LEU A 327 29.02 47.26 -39.09
C LEU A 327 27.61 47.14 -39.69
N LYS A 328 27.43 47.47 -40.97
CA LYS A 328 26.14 47.26 -41.66
C LYS A 328 25.79 45.78 -41.80
N ALA A 329 26.75 44.91 -42.10
CA ALA A 329 26.51 43.47 -42.17
C ALA A 329 26.11 42.89 -40.80
N HIS A 330 26.79 43.30 -39.73
CA HIS A 330 26.43 42.92 -38.37
C HIS A 330 25.04 43.44 -37.96
N TYR A 331 24.71 44.68 -38.30
CA TYR A 331 23.38 45.26 -38.03
C TYR A 331 22.26 44.45 -38.70
N LEU A 332 22.39 44.13 -40.00
CA LEU A 332 21.40 43.34 -40.72
C LEU A 332 21.26 41.93 -40.14
N SER A 333 22.36 41.30 -39.76
CA SER A 333 22.32 39.98 -39.10
C SER A 333 21.60 40.04 -37.75
N LEU A 334 21.82 41.11 -36.97
CA LEU A 334 21.20 41.30 -35.67
C LEU A 334 19.70 41.60 -35.79
N GLU A 335 19.31 42.37 -36.81
CA GLU A 335 17.91 42.69 -37.13
C GLU A 335 17.12 41.42 -37.47
N VAL A 336 17.69 40.52 -38.28
CA VAL A 336 17.08 39.21 -38.58
C VAL A 336 16.92 38.35 -37.32
N GLN A 337 17.91 38.33 -36.43
CA GLN A 337 17.82 37.58 -35.17
C GLN A 337 16.76 38.18 -34.23
N PHE A 338 16.68 39.50 -34.15
CA PHE A 338 15.69 40.20 -33.34
C PHE A 338 14.26 39.87 -33.81
N GLU A 339 14.00 39.90 -35.11
CA GLU A 339 12.69 39.57 -35.67
C GLU A 339 12.29 38.11 -35.41
N LYS A 340 13.27 37.19 -35.39
CA LYS A 340 13.02 35.79 -35.01
C LYS A 340 12.62 35.67 -33.55
N VAL A 341 13.36 36.28 -32.63
CA VAL A 341 13.06 36.26 -31.19
C VAL A 341 11.71 36.92 -30.88
N LYS A 342 11.38 37.99 -31.60
CA LYS A 342 10.08 38.67 -31.46
C LYS A 342 8.92 37.76 -31.88
N LYS A 343 9.06 37.01 -32.98
CA LYS A 343 8.08 36.00 -33.39
C LYS A 343 7.93 34.88 -32.37
N GLU A 344 9.04 34.34 -31.87
CA GLU A 344 9.02 33.29 -30.85
C GLU A 344 8.30 33.78 -29.57
N ARG A 345 8.58 35.02 -29.13
CA ARG A 345 7.87 35.64 -28.00
C ARG A 345 6.37 35.72 -28.24
N ASP A 346 5.96 36.18 -29.42
CA ASP A 346 4.54 36.35 -29.76
C ASP A 346 3.83 35.00 -29.82
N GLU A 347 4.46 33.98 -30.41
CA GLU A 347 3.95 32.60 -30.41
C GLU A 347 3.82 32.02 -29.00
N TYR A 348 4.78 32.25 -28.11
CA TYR A 348 4.67 31.83 -26.71
C TYR A 348 3.54 32.54 -25.98
N HIS A 349 3.35 33.84 -26.24
CA HIS A 349 2.26 34.60 -25.64
C HIS A 349 0.89 34.09 -26.11
N ASP A 350 0.72 33.86 -27.41
CA ASP A 350 -0.52 33.36 -28.00
C ASP A 350 -0.83 31.94 -27.47
N ASN A 351 0.17 31.07 -27.41
CA ASN A 351 0.02 29.72 -26.86
C ASN A 351 -0.35 29.76 -25.37
N PHE A 352 0.25 30.66 -24.58
CA PHE A 352 -0.08 30.82 -23.17
C PHE A 352 -1.54 31.28 -22.99
N VAL A 353 -1.99 32.25 -23.78
CA VAL A 353 -3.38 32.72 -23.77
C VAL A 353 -4.34 31.59 -24.17
N ALA A 354 -4.02 30.82 -25.21
CA ALA A 354 -4.82 29.69 -25.65
C ALA A 354 -4.97 28.62 -24.55
N VAL A 355 -3.85 28.24 -23.91
CA VAL A 355 -3.86 27.25 -22.81
C VAL A 355 -4.67 27.76 -21.61
N ILE A 356 -4.58 29.05 -21.26
CA ILE A 356 -5.38 29.63 -20.18
C ILE A 356 -6.87 29.55 -20.50
N LEU A 357 -7.26 29.92 -21.72
CA LEU A 357 -8.67 29.89 -22.14
C LEU A 357 -9.22 28.47 -22.14
N GLU A 358 -8.44 27.48 -22.61
CA GLU A 358 -8.85 26.07 -22.53
C GLU A 358 -9.00 25.57 -21.09
N LEU A 359 -8.08 25.97 -20.20
CA LEU A 359 -8.17 25.63 -18.78
C LEU A 359 -9.38 26.26 -18.10
N GLN A 360 -9.67 27.53 -18.40
CA GLN A 360 -10.90 28.19 -17.95
C GLN A 360 -12.14 27.48 -18.46
N GLN A 361 -12.24 27.19 -19.76
CA GLN A 361 -13.38 26.45 -20.32
C GLN A 361 -13.58 25.08 -19.65
N LYS A 362 -12.50 24.31 -19.44
CA LYS A 362 -12.58 23.00 -18.74
C LYS A 362 -13.02 23.16 -17.29
N SER A 363 -12.49 24.15 -16.58
CA SER A 363 -12.90 24.48 -15.21
C SER A 363 -14.38 24.87 -15.14
N ASP A 364 -14.83 25.74 -16.05
CA ASP A 364 -16.20 26.24 -16.09
C ASP A 364 -17.19 25.13 -16.46
N LEU A 365 -16.84 24.24 -17.38
CA LEU A 365 -17.63 23.04 -17.68
C LEU A 365 -17.74 22.13 -16.46
N ARG A 366 -16.63 21.90 -15.74
CA ARG A 366 -16.63 21.08 -14.51
C ARG A 366 -17.48 21.72 -13.41
N ASN A 367 -17.36 23.04 -13.23
CA ASN A 367 -18.14 23.80 -12.25
C ASN A 367 -19.63 23.75 -12.58
N ASN A 368 -20.01 23.94 -13.85
CA ASN A 368 -21.39 23.81 -14.29
C ASN A 368 -21.98 22.42 -14.05
N ILE A 369 -21.21 21.35 -14.30
CA ILE A 369 -21.66 19.98 -14.02
C ILE A 369 -21.84 19.75 -12.52
N LEU A 370 -20.89 20.22 -11.70
CA LEU A 370 -20.98 20.13 -10.24
C LEU A 370 -22.18 20.91 -9.71
N GLN A 371 -22.43 22.10 -10.24
CA GLN A 371 -23.56 22.93 -9.87
C GLN A 371 -24.89 22.25 -10.22
N LYS A 372 -25.04 21.69 -11.42
CA LYS A 372 -26.22 20.89 -11.79
C LYS A 372 -26.41 19.66 -10.90
N LYS A 373 -25.32 18.99 -10.50
CA LYS A 373 -25.38 17.86 -9.56
C LYS A 373 -25.82 18.31 -8.16
N MET A 374 -25.32 19.46 -7.70
CA MET A 374 -25.72 20.05 -6.43
C MET A 374 -27.19 20.44 -6.47
N GLU A 375 -27.65 21.15 -7.50
CA GLU A 375 -29.06 21.51 -7.69
C GLU A 375 -29.97 20.26 -7.69
N ALA A 376 -29.58 19.19 -8.40
CA ALA A 376 -30.32 17.93 -8.41
C ALA A 376 -30.34 17.23 -7.04
N MET A 377 -29.22 17.23 -6.29
CA MET A 377 -29.18 16.68 -4.94
C MET A 377 -29.99 17.51 -3.95
N THR A 378 -29.93 18.84 -4.03
CA THR A 378 -30.74 19.74 -3.21
C THR A 378 -32.22 19.53 -3.49
N ALA A 379 -32.65 19.46 -4.75
CA ALA A 379 -34.04 19.16 -5.10
C ALA A 379 -34.49 17.77 -4.60
N ALA A 380 -33.60 16.78 -4.60
CA ALA A 380 -33.88 15.46 -4.04
C ALA A 380 -34.00 15.48 -2.50
N ILE A 381 -33.18 16.28 -1.82
CA ILE A 381 -33.26 16.52 -0.37
C ILE A 381 -34.55 17.26 -0.04
N GLU A 382 -34.87 18.36 -0.70
CA GLU A 382 -36.12 19.12 -0.50
C GLU A 382 -37.35 18.22 -0.69
N LYS A 383 -37.34 17.34 -1.71
CA LYS A 383 -38.41 16.35 -1.92
C LYS A 383 -38.48 15.32 -0.79
N ARG A 384 -37.33 14.84 -0.29
CA ARG A 384 -37.24 13.91 0.85
C ARG A 384 -37.70 14.57 2.15
N GLU A 385 -37.31 15.82 2.39
CA GLU A 385 -37.72 16.61 3.56
C GLU A 385 -39.21 16.92 3.54
N ALA A 386 -39.78 17.26 2.38
CA ALA A 386 -41.22 17.43 2.22
C ALA A 386 -41.99 16.12 2.51
N GLN A 387 -41.52 14.98 2.00
CA GLN A 387 -42.08 13.65 2.30
C GLN A 387 -41.94 13.27 3.78
N LEU A 388 -40.79 13.60 4.40
CA LEU A 388 -40.56 13.39 5.82
C LEU A 388 -41.48 14.27 6.68
N ALA A 389 -41.69 15.54 6.32
CA ALA A 389 -42.60 16.45 7.01
C ALA A 389 -44.06 15.97 6.94
N GLU A 390 -44.49 15.45 5.79
CA GLU A 390 -45.82 14.86 5.59
C GLU A 390 -46.02 13.57 6.41
N SER A 391 -44.98 12.73 6.51
CA SER A 391 -44.99 11.51 7.35
C SER A 391 -44.84 11.79 8.86
N ALA A 392 -44.13 12.85 9.24
CA ALA A 392 -43.99 13.30 10.62
C ALA A 392 -45.28 13.93 11.17
N GLY A 393 -46.09 14.55 10.30
CA GLY A 393 -47.43 15.03 10.65
C GLY A 393 -48.44 13.91 10.92
N THR A 394 -48.16 12.69 10.45
CA THR A 394 -49.05 11.51 10.58
C THR A 394 -48.57 10.48 11.60
N ALA A 395 -47.29 10.50 12.00
CA ALA A 395 -46.71 9.58 12.98
C ALA A 395 -46.05 10.32 14.17
N LYS A 396 -46.41 9.97 15.41
CA LYS A 396 -45.66 10.39 16.60
C LYS A 396 -44.26 9.79 16.53
N ILE A 397 -43.27 10.63 16.22
CA ILE A 397 -41.86 10.24 16.05
C ILE A 397 -41.34 9.63 17.37
N ASP A 398 -40.86 8.39 17.28
CA ASP A 398 -40.31 7.62 18.38
C ASP A 398 -38.88 8.10 18.73
N PRO A 399 -38.47 8.20 20.03
CA PRO A 399 -37.13 8.67 20.43
C PRO A 399 -35.95 7.79 19.96
N SER A 400 -36.22 6.67 19.29
CA SER A 400 -35.23 5.73 18.74
C SER A 400 -34.49 6.25 17.50
N PHE A 401 -34.98 7.33 16.87
CA PHE A 401 -34.37 7.90 15.66
C PHE A 401 -32.96 8.44 15.90
N SER A 402 -32.69 9.03 17.07
CA SER A 402 -31.35 9.54 17.43
C SER A 402 -30.30 8.44 17.55
N LYS A 403 -30.68 7.25 18.03
CA LYS A 403 -29.78 6.08 18.11
C LYS A 403 -29.43 5.55 16.73
N VAL A 404 -30.37 5.58 15.78
CA VAL A 404 -30.11 5.15 14.39
C VAL A 404 -29.19 6.14 13.69
N GLU A 405 -29.34 7.44 13.96
CA GLU A 405 -28.48 8.49 13.43
C GLU A 405 -27.04 8.41 13.99
N GLU A 406 -26.87 8.11 15.28
CA GLU A 406 -25.56 7.82 15.88
C GLU A 406 -24.89 6.60 15.25
N ILE A 407 -25.65 5.51 15.02
CA ILE A 407 -25.13 4.29 14.36
C ILE A 407 -24.72 4.60 12.90
N LEU A 408 -25.52 5.36 12.16
CA LEU A 408 -25.20 5.79 10.80
C LEU A 408 -23.94 6.65 10.75
N ASN A 409 -23.81 7.61 11.68
CA ASN A 409 -22.62 8.44 11.78
C ASN A 409 -21.36 7.64 12.16
N ALA A 410 -21.50 6.66 13.06
CA ALA A 410 -20.41 5.74 13.40
C ALA A 410 -19.99 4.88 12.19
N LYS A 411 -20.96 4.34 11.43
CA LYS A 411 -20.69 3.57 10.21
C LYS A 411 -20.07 4.44 9.10
N ASN A 412 -20.55 5.66 8.89
CA ASN A 412 -19.98 6.62 7.93
C ASN A 412 -18.54 7.02 8.31
N SER A 413 -18.27 7.20 9.61
CA SER A 413 -16.91 7.43 10.12
C SER A 413 -16.01 6.21 9.88
N GLN A 414 -16.53 4.99 10.09
CA GLN A 414 -15.82 3.75 9.79
C GLN A 414 -15.53 3.61 8.28
N ILE A 415 -16.48 3.94 7.41
CA ILE A 415 -16.30 3.97 5.95
C ILE A 415 -15.18 4.95 5.56
N LYS A 416 -15.22 6.19 6.08
CA LYS A 416 -14.15 7.18 5.84
C LYS A 416 -12.78 6.67 6.31
N LYS A 417 -12.71 6.03 7.49
CA LYS A 417 -11.47 5.43 7.99
C LYS A 417 -10.95 4.31 7.08
N LEU A 418 -11.83 3.46 6.57
CA LEU A 418 -11.46 2.39 5.64
C LEU A 418 -11.03 2.95 4.28
N GLN A 419 -11.71 3.96 3.74
CA GLN A 419 -11.31 4.66 2.52
C GLN A 419 -9.93 5.32 2.65
N ASN A 420 -9.65 5.98 3.78
CA ASN A 420 -8.33 6.57 4.03
C ASN A 420 -7.24 5.50 4.15
N LYS A 421 -7.54 4.35 4.77
CA LYS A 421 -6.61 3.21 4.83
C LYS A 421 -6.35 2.63 3.44
N LEU A 422 -7.39 2.45 2.62
CA LEU A 422 -7.26 1.99 1.24
C LEU A 422 -6.40 2.95 0.42
N ALA A 423 -6.65 4.26 0.52
CA ALA A 423 -5.85 5.28 -0.15
C ALA A 423 -4.38 5.27 0.30
N ALA A 424 -4.11 5.05 1.60
CA ALA A 424 -2.75 4.90 2.11
C ALA A 424 -2.06 3.65 1.53
N VAL A 425 -2.76 2.51 1.47
CA VAL A 425 -2.23 1.28 0.87
C VAL A 425 -1.95 1.46 -0.62
N MET A 426 -2.90 2.02 -1.37
CA MET A 426 -2.70 2.33 -2.79
C MET A 426 -1.50 3.25 -3.02
N LYS A 427 -1.33 4.28 -2.17
CA LYS A 427 -0.16 5.16 -2.24
C LYS A 427 1.14 4.39 -1.98
N THR A 428 1.20 3.57 -0.94
CA THR A 428 2.40 2.75 -0.68
C THR A 428 2.68 1.75 -1.80
N HIS A 429 1.63 1.23 -2.47
CA HIS A 429 1.78 0.39 -3.65
C HIS A 429 2.37 1.16 -4.82
N GLN A 430 1.86 2.37 -5.09
CA GLN A 430 2.37 3.23 -6.15
C GLN A 430 3.81 3.69 -5.91
N ASP A 431 4.14 4.06 -4.67
CA ASP A 431 5.50 4.43 -4.28
C ASP A 431 6.48 3.26 -4.49
N ARG A 432 6.06 2.03 -4.15
CA ARG A 432 6.83 0.80 -4.44
C ARG A 432 6.96 0.54 -5.94
N MET A 433 5.88 0.70 -6.72
CA MET A 433 5.93 0.54 -8.17
C MET A 433 6.86 1.56 -8.83
N ASN A 434 6.85 2.81 -8.36
CA ASN A 434 7.78 3.83 -8.83
C ASN A 434 9.23 3.51 -8.45
N HIS A 435 9.46 2.97 -7.25
CA HIS A 435 10.78 2.49 -6.84
C HIS A 435 11.27 1.34 -7.73
N PHE A 436 10.42 0.36 -8.03
CA PHE A 436 10.75 -0.72 -8.96
C PHE A 436 11.02 -0.20 -10.38
N LYS A 437 10.24 0.77 -10.87
CA LYS A 437 10.50 1.43 -12.16
C LYS A 437 11.85 2.14 -12.17
N SER A 438 12.23 2.83 -11.08
CA SER A 438 13.54 3.47 -10.94
C SER A 438 14.67 2.45 -11.04
N ILE A 439 14.58 1.35 -10.28
CA ILE A 439 15.57 0.27 -10.30
C ILE A 439 15.68 -0.33 -11.70
N LEU A 440 14.56 -0.66 -12.35
CA LEU A 440 14.57 -1.25 -13.69
C LEU A 440 15.16 -0.31 -14.74
N SER A 441 14.89 0.99 -14.64
CA SER A 441 15.49 2.02 -15.49
C SER A 441 17.00 2.16 -15.25
N GLU A 442 17.47 2.11 -14.00
CA GLU A 442 18.90 2.11 -13.65
C GLU A 442 19.64 0.91 -14.24
N HIS A 443 18.95 -0.21 -14.42
CA HIS A 443 19.49 -1.43 -15.04
C HIS A 443 19.28 -1.49 -16.57
N GLY A 444 18.83 -0.40 -17.20
CA GLY A 444 18.72 -0.27 -18.65
C GLY A 444 17.51 -0.99 -19.29
N LEU A 445 16.59 -1.52 -18.48
CA LEU A 445 15.38 -2.19 -18.96
C LEU A 445 14.26 -1.15 -19.17
N LYS A 446 13.90 -0.89 -20.43
CA LYS A 446 12.78 -0.01 -20.78
C LYS A 446 11.45 -0.73 -20.56
N VAL A 447 10.80 -0.49 -19.42
CA VAL A 447 9.45 -1.03 -19.17
C VAL A 447 8.40 -0.15 -19.87
N LYS A 448 7.54 -0.76 -20.68
CA LYS A 448 6.44 -0.05 -21.35
C LYS A 448 5.29 0.16 -20.37
N MET A 449 4.56 1.27 -20.50
CA MET A 449 3.45 1.63 -19.61
C MET A 449 2.32 0.58 -19.55
N GLU A 450 2.24 -0.31 -20.53
CA GLU A 450 1.22 -1.36 -20.64
C GLU A 450 1.43 -2.53 -19.67
N ASP A 451 2.66 -2.77 -19.19
CA ASP A 451 2.98 -3.93 -18.31
C ASP A 451 2.52 -3.74 -16.85
N PHE A 452 2.10 -2.54 -16.48
CA PHE A 452 1.61 -2.20 -15.14
C PHE A 452 0.15 -1.73 -15.15
N ALA A 453 -0.61 -2.03 -16.20
CA ALA A 453 -2.00 -1.59 -16.31
C ALA A 453 -2.78 -1.91 -15.03
N GLU A 454 -3.29 -0.85 -14.42
CA GLU A 454 -4.15 -0.84 -13.25
C GLU A 454 -5.53 -1.40 -13.62
N ASP A 455 -5.66 -2.73 -13.72
CA ASP A 455 -6.96 -3.39 -13.62
C ASP A 455 -7.32 -3.53 -12.14
N LEU A 456 -7.60 -2.40 -11.49
CA LEU A 456 -8.22 -2.36 -10.17
C LEU A 456 -9.23 -1.21 -10.11
N ILE A 457 -10.34 -1.41 -10.81
CA ILE A 457 -11.66 -0.92 -10.40
C ILE A 457 -12.62 -2.11 -10.37
#